data_AF-R5ALY8-F1
#
_entry.id   AF-R5ALY8-F1
#
_cell.length_a   1.000
_cell.length_b   1.000
_cell.length_c   1.000
_cell.angle_alpha   90.00
_cell.angle_beta   90.00
_cell.angle_gamma   90.00
#
_symmetry.space_group_name_H-M   'P 1'
#
loop_
_entity.id
_entity.type
_entity.pdbx_description
1 polymer ?
#
loop_
_entity_poly.entity_id
_entity_poly.type
_entity_poly.pdbx_seq_one_letter_code
_entity_poly.pdbx_strand_id
1 'polypeptide(L)'
;MTKRDNSCYNKHLLAEGGCSVEQTREKPDLAGQKQVLRALQNGELSAVYLADDADERLRTAVLESAKRAETPVFRVETMKMLGAIAGIGVGAAAAGVKKRGTPQIQDNPPYKGCREL
;
A
#
# COMPACT_ATOMS: atom_id res chain seq x y z
N MET A 1 -12.52 30.35 8.51
CA MET A 1 -13.51 29.45 7.86
C MET A 1 -12.78 28.40 7.03
N THR A 2 -12.60 27.20 7.56
CA THR A 2 -12.09 26.03 6.82
C THR A 2 -13.20 25.46 5.95
N LYS A 3 -13.22 25.84 4.68
CA LYS A 3 -13.89 25.04 3.64
C LYS A 3 -12.81 24.43 2.77
N ARG A 4 -12.46 23.18 3.07
CA ARG A 4 -11.85 22.27 2.11
C ARG A 4 -12.66 20.98 2.17
N ASP A 5 -13.80 21.04 1.48
CA ASP A 5 -14.55 19.89 1.05
C ASP A 5 -13.68 19.10 0.06
N ASN A 6 -12.75 18.28 0.54
CA ASN A 6 -12.06 17.31 -0.31
C ASN A 6 -12.91 16.05 -0.44
N SER A 7 -14.05 16.25 -1.10
CA SER A 7 -14.75 15.26 -1.89
C SER A 7 -13.82 14.75 -3.01
N CYS A 8 -12.86 13.89 -2.65
CA CYS A 8 -12.07 13.11 -3.61
C CYS A 8 -12.49 11.63 -3.63
N TYR A 9 -13.76 11.37 -3.31
CA TYR A 9 -14.50 10.32 -3.99
C TYR A 9 -14.79 10.83 -5.41
N ASN A 10 -13.84 10.66 -6.33
CA ASN A 10 -14.21 10.78 -7.74
C ASN A 10 -14.71 9.43 -8.27
N LYS A 11 -16.04 9.35 -8.16
CA LYS A 11 -17.00 8.36 -8.64
C LYS A 11 -17.02 8.22 -10.17
N HIS A 12 -15.88 7.99 -10.81
CA HIS A 12 -15.83 7.68 -12.25
C HIS A 12 -14.57 6.89 -12.63
N LEU A 13 -14.76 5.94 -13.56
CA LEU A 13 -13.82 4.95 -14.10
C LEU A 13 -13.77 3.60 -13.37
N LEU A 14 -14.89 2.89 -13.39
CA LEU A 14 -14.93 1.51 -13.85
C LEU A 14 -15.37 1.57 -15.32
N ALA A 15 -14.48 1.24 -16.26
CA ALA A 15 -14.79 0.63 -17.57
C ALA A 15 -13.54 0.63 -18.46
N GLU A 16 -13.40 -0.45 -19.23
CA GLU A 16 -12.51 -0.70 -20.37
C GLU A 16 -11.00 -0.95 -20.12
N GLY A 17 -10.63 -2.24 -20.15
CA GLY A 17 -9.44 -2.73 -20.85
C GLY A 17 -8.06 -2.54 -20.20
N GLY A 18 -7.51 -3.63 -19.63
CA GLY A 18 -6.07 -3.82 -19.42
C GLY A 18 -5.46 -2.97 -18.29
N CYS A 19 -5.08 -3.60 -17.19
CA CYS A 19 -4.34 -2.91 -16.12
C CYS A 19 -2.89 -2.67 -16.57
N SER A 20 -2.64 -1.60 -17.32
CA SER A 20 -1.31 -1.02 -17.46
C SER A 20 -1.00 -0.24 -16.20
N VAL A 21 -0.19 -0.84 -15.32
CA VAL A 21 0.29 -0.27 -14.06
C VAL A 21 1.33 0.82 -14.37
N GLU A 22 0.93 1.94 -14.98
CA GLU A 22 1.86 2.94 -15.53
C GLU A 22 1.96 4.26 -14.74
N GLN A 23 1.45 4.34 -13.52
CA GLN A 23 1.71 5.51 -12.68
C GLN A 23 1.89 5.13 -11.21
N THR A 24 3.14 4.84 -10.84
CA THR A 24 3.54 4.86 -9.43
C THR A 24 4.99 5.29 -9.34
N ARG A 25 5.26 6.39 -8.63
CA ARG A 25 6.62 6.88 -8.39
C ARG A 25 7.37 6.03 -7.35
N GLU A 26 6.66 5.22 -6.57
CA GLU A 26 7.23 4.37 -5.52
C GLU A 26 6.78 2.92 -5.68
N LYS A 27 7.65 2.11 -6.25
CA LYS A 27 7.46 0.66 -6.35
C LYS A 27 7.74 0.00 -4.99
N PRO A 28 6.91 -0.96 -4.53
CA PRO A 28 7.21 -1.75 -3.35
C PRO A 28 8.51 -2.52 -3.55
N ASP A 29 9.39 -2.47 -2.56
CA ASP A 29 10.70 -3.14 -2.59
C ASP A 29 10.61 -4.62 -2.21
N LEU A 30 9.63 -4.95 -1.40
CA LEU A 30 9.40 -6.30 -0.91
C LEU A 30 7.91 -6.58 -0.81
N ALA A 31 7.56 -7.84 -1.04
CA ALA A 31 6.20 -8.33 -1.00
C ALA A 31 6.14 -9.68 -0.28
N GLY A 32 5.07 -9.87 0.49
CA GLY A 32 4.83 -11.04 1.33
C GLY A 32 4.91 -10.71 2.82
N GLN A 33 3.99 -11.31 3.59
CA GLN A 33 3.81 -11.08 5.02
C GLN A 33 5.11 -11.22 5.82
N LYS A 34 5.86 -12.32 5.65
CA LYS A 34 7.09 -12.56 6.42
C LYS A 34 8.15 -11.50 6.18
N GLN A 35 8.27 -11.01 4.94
CA GLN A 35 9.25 -9.98 4.58
C GLN A 35 8.84 -8.63 5.16
N VAL A 36 7.55 -8.27 5.01
CA VAL A 36 6.99 -7.03 5.56
C VAL A 36 7.09 -7.00 7.08
N LEU A 37 6.72 -8.07 7.77
CA LEU A 37 6.80 -8.15 9.24
C LEU A 37 8.24 -7.99 9.74
N ARG A 38 9.22 -8.63 9.09
CA ARG A 38 10.64 -8.47 9.44
C ARG A 38 11.12 -7.03 9.22
N ALA A 39 10.80 -6.44 8.08
CA ALA A 39 11.21 -5.08 7.77
C ALA A 39 10.52 -4.04 8.66
N LEU A 40 9.27 -4.28 9.08
CA LEU A 40 8.55 -3.48 10.08
C LEU A 40 9.23 -3.55 11.44
N GLN A 41 9.59 -4.75 11.90
CA GLN A 41 10.30 -4.94 13.18
C GLN A 41 11.67 -4.24 13.17
N ASN A 42 12.35 -4.22 12.03
CA ASN A 42 13.61 -3.50 11.86
C ASN A 42 13.45 -1.99 11.64
N GLY A 43 12.21 -1.48 11.50
CA GLY A 43 11.95 -0.07 11.20
C GLY A 43 12.47 0.38 9.82
N GLU A 44 12.65 -0.55 8.89
CA GLU A 44 13.22 -0.31 7.55
C GLU A 44 12.20 0.22 6.54
N LEU A 45 10.91 0.21 6.88
CA LEU A 45 9.83 0.57 5.94
C LEU A 45 9.37 2.02 6.11
N SER A 46 9.21 2.73 4.99
CA SER A 46 8.57 4.05 4.95
C SER A 46 7.05 3.96 4.79
N ALA A 47 6.55 2.90 4.16
CA ALA A 47 5.14 2.65 3.95
C ALA A 47 4.85 1.16 3.77
N VAL A 48 3.64 0.75 4.14
CA VAL A 48 3.12 -0.62 3.96
C VAL A 48 1.83 -0.60 3.17
N TYR A 49 1.66 -1.58 2.28
CA TYR A 49 0.43 -1.82 1.53
C TYR A 49 -0.16 -3.16 1.93
N LEU A 50 -1.46 -3.21 2.16
CA LEU A 50 -2.23 -4.40 2.48
C LEU A 50 -3.32 -4.62 1.43
N ALA A 51 -3.48 -5.85 0.97
CA ALA A 51 -4.59 -6.20 0.10
C ALA A 51 -5.88 -6.42 0.91
N ASP A 52 -7.02 -5.94 0.42
CA ASP A 52 -8.32 -6.09 1.10
C ASP A 52 -8.88 -7.51 1.02
N ASP A 53 -8.52 -8.27 -0.01
CA ASP A 53 -8.80 -9.71 -0.18
C ASP A 53 -7.80 -10.61 0.57
N ALA A 54 -6.84 -10.06 1.31
CA ALA A 54 -5.96 -10.81 2.17
C ALA A 54 -6.68 -11.32 3.43
N ASP A 55 -6.21 -12.45 3.97
CA ASP A 55 -6.73 -13.04 5.20
C ASP A 55 -6.66 -12.04 6.38
N GLU A 56 -7.72 -11.95 7.17
CA GLU A 56 -7.82 -11.03 8.31
C GLU A 56 -6.67 -11.20 9.30
N ARG A 57 -6.26 -12.43 9.61
CA ARG A 57 -5.17 -12.70 10.55
C ARG A 57 -3.86 -12.10 10.05
N LEU A 58 -3.66 -12.10 8.74
CA LEU A 58 -2.50 -11.51 8.10
C LEU A 58 -2.56 -9.99 8.19
N ARG A 59 -3.72 -9.39 7.87
CA ARG A 59 -3.92 -7.93 7.96
C ARG A 59 -3.67 -7.43 9.37
N THR A 60 -4.26 -8.06 10.38
CA THR A 60 -4.10 -7.69 11.79
C THR A 60 -2.64 -7.76 12.24
N ALA A 61 -1.93 -8.84 11.90
CA ALA A 61 -0.51 -8.98 12.28
C ALA A 61 0.37 -7.87 11.68
N VAL A 62 0.09 -7.47 10.44
CA VAL A 62 0.81 -6.38 9.76
C VAL A 62 0.43 -5.03 10.35
N LEU A 63 -0.86 -4.77 10.59
CA LEU A 63 -1.34 -3.51 11.19
C LEU A 63 -0.75 -3.27 12.58
N GLU A 64 -0.74 -4.29 13.43
CA GLU A 64 -0.13 -4.17 14.76
C GLU A 64 1.37 -3.89 14.68
N SER A 65 2.07 -4.56 13.74
CA SER A 65 3.50 -4.35 13.55
C SER A 65 3.82 -2.97 12.97
N ALA A 66 3.00 -2.48 12.05
CA ALA A 66 3.13 -1.17 11.44
C ALA A 66 2.83 -0.07 12.46
N LYS A 67 1.82 -0.26 13.30
CA LYS A 67 1.51 0.64 14.42
C LYS A 67 2.67 0.75 15.40
N ARG A 68 3.33 -0.37 15.74
CA ARG A 68 4.53 -0.36 16.60
C ARG A 68 5.73 0.34 15.94
N ALA A 69 5.82 0.27 14.62
CA ALA A 69 6.89 0.90 13.85
C ALA A 69 6.55 2.32 13.38
N GLU A 70 5.41 2.88 13.81
CA GLU A 70 4.88 4.19 13.39
C GLU A 70 4.90 4.38 11.86
N THR A 71 4.60 3.30 11.13
CA THR A 71 4.66 3.28 9.67
C THR A 71 3.25 3.35 9.08
N PRO A 72 3.00 4.26 8.13
CA PRO A 72 1.68 4.38 7.50
C PRO A 72 1.32 3.12 6.70
N VAL A 73 0.04 2.76 6.75
CA VAL A 73 -0.51 1.59 6.08
C VAL A 73 -1.59 2.01 5.09
N PHE A 74 -1.48 1.53 3.87
CA PHE A 74 -2.43 1.78 2.78
C PHE A 74 -3.10 0.47 2.36
N ARG A 75 -4.37 0.52 1.98
CA ARG A 75 -5.08 -0.65 1.47
C ARG A 75 -5.18 -0.65 -0.06
N VAL A 76 -5.06 -1.82 -0.66
CA VAL A 76 -5.19 -2.09 -2.10
C VAL A 76 -6.34 -3.09 -2.30
N GLU A 77 -7.10 -2.97 -3.38
CA GLU A 77 -8.30 -3.80 -3.61
C GLU A 77 -8.02 -5.31 -3.69
N THR A 78 -6.92 -5.72 -4.34
CA THR A 78 -6.62 -7.16 -4.54
C THR A 78 -5.14 -7.52 -4.41
N MET A 79 -4.88 -8.76 -3.97
CA MET A 79 -3.54 -9.34 -3.85
C MET A 79 -2.83 -9.39 -5.20
N LYS A 80 -3.56 -9.67 -6.27
CA LYS A 80 -3.04 -9.73 -7.63
C LYS A 80 -2.52 -8.38 -8.10
N MET A 81 -3.27 -7.31 -7.82
CA MET A 81 -2.85 -5.94 -8.12
C MET A 81 -1.59 -5.58 -7.35
N LEU A 82 -1.56 -5.87 -6.04
CA LEU A 82 -0.40 -5.59 -5.19
C LEU A 82 0.85 -6.33 -5.66
N GLY A 83 0.70 -7.59 -6.05
CA GLY A 83 1.78 -8.42 -6.58
C GLY A 83 2.31 -7.97 -7.94
N ALA A 84 1.42 -7.52 -8.83
CA ALA A 84 1.78 -6.96 -10.13
C ALA A 84 2.58 -5.66 -9.96
N ILE A 85 2.13 -4.78 -9.06
CA ILE A 85 2.82 -3.54 -8.67
C ILE A 85 4.22 -3.85 -8.10
N ALA A 86 4.33 -4.83 -7.20
CA ALA A 86 5.61 -5.27 -6.63
C ALA A 86 6.51 -5.96 -7.68
N GLY A 87 5.96 -6.39 -8.82
CA GLY A 87 6.69 -7.07 -9.88
C GLY A 87 7.09 -8.51 -9.54
N ILE A 88 6.35 -9.17 -8.65
CA ILE A 88 6.66 -10.55 -8.23
C ILE A 88 5.91 -11.63 -9.04
N GLY A 89 5.04 -11.24 -9.97
CA GLY A 89 4.31 -12.16 -10.87
C GLY A 89 3.26 -13.05 -10.18
N VAL A 90 3.07 -12.93 -8.86
CA VAL A 90 2.10 -13.66 -8.05
C VAL A 90 1.37 -12.70 -7.11
N GLY A 91 0.22 -13.10 -6.54
CA GLY A 91 -0.51 -12.26 -5.59
C GLY A 91 0.24 -12.06 -4.27
N ALA A 92 0.22 -10.84 -3.73
CA ALA A 92 0.83 -10.49 -2.45
C ALA A 92 -0.23 -9.98 -1.47
N ALA A 93 -0.22 -10.48 -0.24
CA ALA A 93 -1.13 -10.02 0.81
C ALA A 93 -0.67 -8.69 1.44
N ALA A 94 0.64 -8.48 1.49
CA ALA A 94 1.26 -7.27 2.01
C ALA A 94 2.51 -6.93 1.19
N ALA A 95 2.82 -5.65 1.04
CA ALA A 95 4.07 -5.17 0.45
C ALA A 95 4.59 -3.94 1.21
N GLY A 96 5.89 -3.68 1.10
CA GLY A 96 6.54 -2.58 1.82
C GLY A 96 7.52 -1.82 0.93
N VAL A 97 7.66 -0.52 1.21
CA VAL A 97 8.66 0.36 0.59
C VAL A 97 9.75 0.63 1.62
N LYS A 98 11.02 0.44 1.26
CA LYS A 98 12.14 0.68 2.18
C LYS A 98 12.48 2.17 2.25
N LYS A 99 12.94 2.62 3.42
CA LYS A 99 13.52 3.96 3.63
C LYS A 99 14.85 4.05 2.86
N ARG A 100 14.86 4.60 1.64
CA ARG A 100 16.10 4.86 0.85
C ARG A 100 16.51 6.34 0.75
N GLY A 101 15.73 7.25 1.33
CA GLY A 101 15.97 8.70 1.37
C GLY A 101 14.84 9.41 2.14
N THR A 102 14.97 10.73 2.39
CA THR A 102 13.99 11.52 3.16
C THR A 102 12.56 11.23 2.71
N PRO A 103 11.67 10.80 3.63
CA PRO A 103 10.32 10.41 3.28
C PRO A 103 9.54 11.65 2.84
N GLN A 104 9.20 11.72 1.55
CA GLN A 104 8.16 12.62 1.09
C GLN A 104 6.85 12.01 1.57
N ILE A 105 6.27 12.55 2.64
CA ILE A 105 4.92 12.21 3.07
C ILE A 105 4.00 12.81 2.00
N GLN A 106 3.47 11.97 1.10
CA GLN A 106 2.68 12.40 -0.03
C GLN A 106 1.22 12.59 0.41
N ASP A 107 0.65 13.79 0.25
CA ASP A 107 -0.78 14.11 0.47
C ASP A 107 -1.75 13.40 -0.53
N ASN A 108 -1.26 12.40 -1.27
CA ASN A 108 -2.03 11.65 -2.24
C ASN A 108 -1.59 10.18 -2.23
N PRO A 109 -2.50 9.21 -2.04
CA PRO A 109 -2.16 7.80 -2.05
C PRO A 109 -1.49 7.40 -3.39
N PRO A 110 -0.46 6.56 -3.37
CA PRO A 110 0.38 6.28 -4.54
C PRO A 110 -0.34 5.44 -5.61
N TYR A 111 -1.49 4.84 -5.28
CA TYR A 111 -2.35 4.16 -6.25
C TYR A 111 -3.79 4.67 -6.16
N LYS A 112 -4.43 4.82 -7.31
CA LYS A 112 -5.85 5.15 -7.41
C LYS A 112 -6.68 4.09 -6.65
N GLY A 113 -7.56 4.52 -5.75
CA GLY A 113 -8.39 3.62 -4.94
C GLY A 113 -7.79 3.19 -3.60
N CYS A 114 -6.52 3.51 -3.32
CA CYS A 114 -5.93 3.29 -2.00
C CYS A 114 -6.46 4.28 -0.96
N ARG A 115 -6.76 3.79 0.24
CA ARG A 115 -7.10 4.62 1.41
C ARG A 115 -6.11 4.32 2.54
N GLU A 116 -5.63 5.37 3.19
CA GLU A 116 -4.84 5.28 4.43
C GLU A 116 -5.72 4.74 5.57
N LEU A 117 -5.12 3.93 6.45
CA LEU A 117 -5.75 3.35 7.63
C LEU A 117 -5.37 4.09 8.92
#